data_AF-A0AA88XLF6-F1
#
_entry.id   AF-A0AA88XLF6-F1
#
_cell.length_a   1.000
_cell.length_b   1.000
_cell.length_c   1.000
_cell.angle_alpha   90.00
_cell.angle_beta   90.00
_cell.angle_gamma   90.00
#
_symmetry.space_group_name_H-M   'P 1'
#
loop_
_entity.id
_entity.type
_entity.pdbx_description
1 polymer ?
#
loop_
_entity_poly.entity_id
_entity_poly.type
_entity_poly.pdbx_seq_one_letter_code
_entity_poly.pdbx_strand_id
1 'polypeptide(L)'
;MVAILVRNKAFILPWFLGHLERLNYPKLNIELWIRSDHNIDDSSAILHQWVTAVRKDYRDIDLYINDTVTEYDGEQGPAYWSTERMSKVIALRQEALETARRKHIDYLFMLDADIVLENEDTLNLLVDANRTVISPMFKAVDDSKYSNFWGAMSESQKDWKQKKGRDLQKHSVAAPTAIPQTPNTKHRTDTHRLRRIRDKEHQ
;
A
#
# COMPACT_ATOMS: atom_id res chain seq x y z
N MET A 1 2.35 -10.56 -5.16
CA MET A 1 1.17 -10.40 -4.29
C MET A 1 0.92 -8.92 -4.08
N VAL A 2 -0.33 -8.48 -4.20
CA VAL A 2 -0.76 -7.10 -3.89
C VAL A 2 -1.51 -7.14 -2.56
N ALA A 3 -1.02 -6.41 -1.57
CA ALA A 3 -1.58 -6.34 -0.22
C ALA A 3 -2.35 -5.03 -0.02
N ILE A 4 -3.65 -5.13 0.19
CA ILE A 4 -4.61 -4.03 0.20
C ILE A 4 -5.28 -3.98 1.57
N LEU A 5 -5.26 -2.81 2.20
CA LEU A 5 -6.01 -2.53 3.42
C LEU A 5 -7.15 -1.57 3.07
N VAL A 6 -8.36 -1.90 3.52
CA VAL A 6 -9.57 -1.13 3.25
C VAL A 6 -10.24 -0.77 4.57
N ARG A 7 -10.58 0.50 4.74
CA ARG A 7 -11.44 0.98 5.83
C ARG A 7 -12.13 2.26 5.38
N ASN A 8 -13.46 2.25 5.29
CA ASN A 8 -14.29 3.40 4.94
C ASN A 8 -13.86 4.09 3.63
N LYS A 9 -13.79 3.32 2.54
CA LYS A 9 -13.36 3.75 1.21
C LYS A 9 -14.42 3.60 0.13
N ALA A 10 -15.69 3.42 0.47
CA ALA A 10 -16.75 3.12 -0.50
C ALA A 10 -16.80 4.13 -1.66
N PHE A 11 -16.55 5.42 -1.36
CA PHE A 11 -16.57 6.49 -2.36
C PHE A 11 -15.55 6.33 -3.50
N ILE A 12 -14.39 5.71 -3.25
CA ILE A 12 -13.29 5.58 -4.22
C ILE A 12 -13.04 4.14 -4.65
N LEU A 13 -13.57 3.17 -3.91
CA LEU A 13 -13.32 1.76 -4.14
C LEU A 13 -13.68 1.29 -5.57
N PRO A 14 -14.79 1.73 -6.20
CA PRO A 14 -15.08 1.38 -7.59
C PRO A 14 -13.99 1.83 -8.57
N TRP A 15 -13.43 3.03 -8.37
CA TRP A 15 -12.33 3.55 -9.18
C TRP A 15 -11.04 2.77 -8.93
N PHE A 16 -10.69 2.59 -7.65
CA PHE A 16 -9.53 1.81 -7.22
C PHE A 16 -9.54 0.41 -7.86
N LEU A 17 -10.65 -0.32 -7.71
CA LEU A 17 -10.81 -1.69 -8.20
C LEU A 17 -10.80 -1.75 -9.73
N GLY A 18 -11.50 -0.84 -10.41
CA GLY A 18 -11.49 -0.77 -11.87
C GLY A 18 -10.10 -0.49 -12.45
N HIS A 19 -9.29 0.34 -11.80
CA HIS A 19 -7.90 0.57 -12.21
C HIS A 19 -6.99 -0.62 -11.88
N LEU A 20 -7.21 -1.29 -10.74
CA LEU A 20 -6.48 -2.52 -10.39
C LEU A 20 -6.72 -3.64 -11.43
N GLU A 21 -7.94 -3.76 -11.94
CA GLU A 21 -8.29 -4.74 -12.97
C GLU A 21 -7.68 -4.47 -14.35
N ARG A 22 -7.44 -3.18 -14.66
CA ARG A 22 -6.86 -2.72 -15.94
C ARG A 22 -5.34 -2.80 -16.00
N LEU A 23 -4.66 -3.08 -14.88
CA LEU A 23 -3.22 -3.23 -14.90
C LEU A 23 -2.78 -4.22 -15.98
N ASN A 24 -1.83 -3.81 -16.81
CA ASN A 24 -1.26 -4.61 -17.88
C ASN A 24 -0.24 -5.60 -17.30
N TYR A 25 -0.72 -6.50 -16.44
CA TYR A 25 0.09 -7.54 -15.81
C TYR A 25 -0.76 -8.82 -15.73
N PRO A 26 -0.22 -10.00 -16.08
CA PRO A 26 -1.03 -11.22 -16.11
C PRO A 26 -1.70 -11.47 -14.75
N LYS A 27 -3.03 -11.45 -14.69
CA LYS A 27 -3.81 -11.62 -13.44
C LYS A 27 -3.52 -12.96 -12.75
N LEU A 28 -3.21 -14.01 -13.53
CA LEU A 28 -2.76 -15.31 -13.04
C LEU A 28 -1.38 -15.29 -12.37
N ASN A 29 -0.64 -14.18 -12.44
CA ASN A 29 0.60 -13.95 -11.69
C ASN A 29 0.38 -13.08 -10.45
N ILE A 30 -0.86 -12.64 -10.21
CA ILE A 30 -1.22 -11.76 -9.10
C ILE A 30 -2.04 -12.54 -8.07
N GLU A 31 -1.53 -12.58 -6.84
CA GLU A 31 -2.34 -12.88 -5.65
C GLU A 31 -2.77 -11.57 -5.00
N LEU A 32 -4.04 -11.49 -4.64
CA LEU A 32 -4.58 -10.40 -3.86
C LEU A 32 -4.72 -10.83 -2.41
N TRP A 33 -4.19 -10.01 -1.51
CA TRP A 33 -4.34 -10.16 -0.07
C TRP A 33 -5.06 -8.93 0.44
N ILE A 34 -6.31 -9.09 0.87
CA ILE A 34 -7.21 -7.99 1.20
C ILE A 34 -7.68 -8.14 2.65
N ARG A 35 -7.49 -7.09 3.44
CA ARG A 35 -8.04 -6.97 4.79
C ARG A 35 -8.91 -5.73 4.89
N SER A 36 -10.13 -5.93 5.33
CA SER A 36 -11.09 -4.86 5.60
C SER A 36 -11.60 -4.98 7.02
N ASP A 37 -11.59 -3.88 7.77
CA ASP A 37 -12.20 -3.85 9.10
C ASP A 37 -12.80 -2.47 9.41
N HIS A 38 -13.66 -2.41 10.44
CA HIS A 38 -14.23 -1.17 10.96
C HIS A 38 -14.87 -0.29 9.88
N ASN A 39 -15.56 -0.93 8.93
CA ASN A 39 -16.33 -0.22 7.90
C ASN A 39 -17.70 0.17 8.46
N ILE A 40 -18.06 1.43 8.28
CA ILE A 40 -19.39 1.99 8.54
C ILE A 40 -20.07 2.44 7.24
N ASP A 41 -19.38 2.28 6.11
CA ASP A 41 -19.87 2.54 4.76
C ASP A 41 -19.98 1.24 3.95
N ASP A 42 -20.34 1.37 2.66
CA ASP A 42 -20.55 0.22 1.77
C ASP A 42 -19.26 -0.50 1.31
N SER A 43 -18.08 -0.20 1.89
CA SER A 43 -16.80 -0.79 1.46
C SER A 43 -16.85 -2.31 1.44
N SER A 44 -17.40 -2.93 2.48
CA SER A 44 -17.47 -4.38 2.60
C SER A 44 -18.39 -5.01 1.55
N ALA A 45 -19.53 -4.38 1.28
CA ALA A 45 -20.45 -4.83 0.23
C ALA A 45 -19.80 -4.76 -1.17
N ILE A 46 -19.12 -3.65 -1.46
CA ILE A 46 -18.40 -3.44 -2.73
C ILE A 46 -17.30 -4.49 -2.90
N LEU A 47 -16.50 -4.75 -1.85
CA LEU A 47 -15.45 -5.77 -1.90
C LEU A 47 -16.02 -7.17 -2.16
N HIS A 48 -17.09 -7.54 -1.46
CA HIS A 48 -17.72 -8.85 -1.66
C HIS A 48 -18.25 -9.03 -3.08
N GLN A 49 -18.95 -8.02 -3.61
CA GLN A 49 -19.47 -8.05 -4.97
C GLN A 49 -18.35 -8.16 -5.99
N TRP A 50 -17.32 -7.32 -5.87
CA TRP A 50 -16.20 -7.30 -6.79
C TRP A 50 -15.39 -8.61 -6.77
N VAL A 51 -15.00 -9.08 -5.58
CA VAL A 51 -14.26 -10.34 -5.44
C VAL A 51 -15.07 -11.51 -6.04
N THR A 52 -16.38 -11.55 -5.83
CA THR A 52 -17.24 -12.59 -6.43
C THR A 52 -17.18 -12.57 -7.96
N ALA A 53 -17.13 -11.39 -8.57
CA ALA A 53 -17.07 -11.25 -10.02
C ALA A 53 -15.71 -11.66 -10.61
N VAL A 54 -14.59 -11.30 -9.96
CA VAL A 54 -13.24 -11.43 -10.56
C VAL A 54 -12.41 -12.59 -10.02
N ARG A 55 -12.89 -13.32 -9.00
CA ARG A 55 -12.11 -14.36 -8.29
C ARG A 55 -11.37 -15.34 -9.21
N LYS A 56 -11.99 -15.74 -10.31
CA LYS A 56 -11.44 -16.71 -11.27
C LYS A 56 -10.32 -16.15 -12.16
N ASP A 57 -10.18 -14.83 -12.25
CA ASP A 57 -9.22 -14.18 -13.14
C ASP A 57 -7.84 -14.04 -12.49
N TYR A 58 -7.80 -13.97 -11.15
CA TYR A 58 -6.59 -13.83 -10.35
C TYR A 58 -6.04 -15.19 -9.91
N ARG A 59 -4.74 -15.26 -9.60
CA ARG A 59 -4.11 -16.49 -9.09
C ARG A 59 -4.76 -16.98 -7.80
N ASP A 60 -4.98 -16.05 -6.89
CA ASP A 60 -5.65 -16.25 -5.60
C ASP A 60 -6.17 -14.91 -5.08
N ILE A 61 -7.27 -14.95 -4.32
CA ILE A 61 -7.80 -13.80 -3.59
C ILE A 61 -8.10 -14.24 -2.16
N ASP A 62 -7.20 -13.87 -1.24
CA ASP A 62 -7.36 -13.99 0.21
C ASP A 62 -8.06 -12.71 0.71
N LEU A 63 -9.38 -12.81 0.89
CA LEU A 63 -10.21 -11.74 1.43
C LEU A 63 -10.62 -12.07 2.87
N TYR A 64 -10.36 -11.14 3.78
CA TYR A 64 -10.92 -11.17 5.13
C TYR A 64 -11.53 -9.81 5.46
N ILE A 65 -12.80 -9.84 5.88
CA ILE A 65 -13.58 -8.67 6.26
C ILE A 65 -14.08 -8.89 7.69
N ASN A 66 -13.85 -7.92 8.57
CA ASN A 66 -14.35 -7.94 9.93
C ASN A 66 -14.96 -6.60 10.34
N ASP A 67 -16.28 -6.51 10.26
CA ASP A 67 -17.05 -5.32 10.66
C ASP A 67 -17.80 -5.54 11.97
N THR A 68 -17.38 -6.49 12.82
CA THR A 68 -18.01 -6.68 14.14
C THR A 68 -17.80 -5.50 15.08
N VAL A 69 -16.74 -4.73 14.85
CA VAL A 69 -16.41 -3.49 15.55
C VAL A 69 -16.29 -2.40 14.49
N THR A 70 -16.88 -1.23 14.72
CA THR A 70 -16.97 -0.14 13.74
C THR A 70 -15.98 1.01 14.00
N GLU A 71 -15.40 1.06 15.19
CA GLU A 71 -14.45 2.09 15.63
C GLU A 71 -13.42 1.54 16.62
N TYR A 72 -12.27 2.20 16.73
CA TYR A 72 -11.29 1.92 17.79
C TYR A 72 -11.65 2.74 19.04
N ASP A 73 -11.25 2.26 20.21
CA ASP A 73 -11.55 2.92 21.49
C ASP A 73 -11.02 4.36 21.50
N GLY A 74 -11.91 5.32 21.75
CA GLY A 74 -11.58 6.74 21.81
C GLY A 74 -11.35 7.42 20.45
N GLU A 75 -11.70 6.78 19.33
CA GLU A 75 -11.71 7.45 18.03
C GLU A 75 -12.71 8.62 18.01
N GLN A 76 -12.25 9.76 17.49
CA GLN A 76 -13.10 10.97 17.34
C GLN A 76 -13.77 11.04 15.95
N GLY A 77 -13.55 10.04 15.11
CA GLY A 77 -14.13 9.92 13.78
C GLY A 77 -13.26 9.14 12.79
N PRO A 78 -13.72 8.92 11.54
CA PRO A 78 -13.08 8.02 10.58
C PRO A 78 -11.66 8.42 10.15
N ALA A 79 -11.34 9.71 10.22
CA ALA A 79 -10.01 10.25 9.89
C ALA A 79 -9.04 10.26 11.08
N TYR A 80 -9.50 9.92 12.29
CA TYR A 80 -8.67 9.93 13.50
C TYR A 80 -7.66 8.78 13.49
N TRP A 81 -6.41 9.10 13.80
CA TRP A 81 -5.31 8.12 13.86
C TRP A 81 -4.91 7.86 15.31
N SER A 82 -5.62 6.94 15.98
CA SER A 82 -5.25 6.46 17.31
C SER A 82 -3.96 5.61 17.26
N THR A 83 -3.26 5.49 18.39
CA THR A 83 -2.10 4.60 18.53
C THR A 83 -2.46 3.14 18.26
N GLU A 84 -3.68 2.73 18.63
CA GLU A 84 -4.18 1.39 18.40
C GLU A 84 -4.39 1.13 16.90
N ARG A 85 -5.07 2.05 16.20
CA ARG A 85 -5.24 1.98 14.74
C ARG A 85 -3.89 1.88 14.03
N MET A 86 -2.91 2.70 14.44
CA MET A 86 -1.57 2.65 13.87
C MET A 86 -0.89 1.29 14.12
N SER A 87 -0.96 0.78 15.35
CA SER A 87 -0.41 -0.54 15.70
C SER A 87 -1.05 -1.66 14.89
N LYS A 88 -2.37 -1.61 14.68
CA LYS A 88 -3.10 -2.58 13.88
C LYS A 88 -2.67 -2.55 12.41
N VAL A 89 -2.57 -1.36 11.79
CA VAL A 89 -2.09 -1.23 10.41
C VAL A 89 -0.67 -1.78 10.25
N ILE A 90 0.23 -1.48 11.20
CA ILE A 90 1.59 -2.02 11.20
C ILE A 90 1.56 -3.56 11.28
N ALA A 91 0.76 -4.13 12.17
CA ALA A 91 0.62 -5.57 12.32
C ALA A 91 0.10 -6.23 11.04
N LEU A 92 -0.91 -5.65 10.39
CA LEU A 92 -1.46 -6.17 9.13
C LEU A 92 -0.43 -6.12 7.98
N ARG A 93 0.37 -5.04 7.88
CA ARG A 93 1.44 -4.96 6.87
C ARG A 93 2.54 -5.99 7.13
N GLN A 94 2.88 -6.23 8.39
CA GLN A 94 3.81 -7.28 8.78
C GLN A 94 3.26 -8.67 8.45
N GLU A 95 1.98 -8.92 8.71
CA GLU A 95 1.29 -10.18 8.35
C GLU A 95 1.31 -10.42 6.83
N ALA A 96 1.05 -9.39 6.03
CA ALA A 96 1.15 -9.47 4.58
C ALA A 96 2.57 -9.84 4.12
N LEU A 97 3.61 -9.25 4.74
CA LEU A 97 5.00 -9.57 4.45
C LEU A 97 5.33 -11.03 4.78
N GLU A 98 4.94 -11.51 5.96
CA GLU A 98 5.21 -12.89 6.36
C GLU A 98 4.41 -13.89 5.52
N THR A 99 3.19 -13.55 5.12
CA THR A 99 2.40 -14.37 4.19
C THR A 99 3.07 -14.44 2.82
N ALA A 100 3.57 -13.32 2.30
CA ALA A 100 4.33 -13.31 1.04
C ALA A 100 5.55 -14.25 1.10
N ARG A 101 6.28 -14.21 2.22
CA ARG A 101 7.45 -15.08 2.45
C ARG A 101 7.07 -16.55 2.51
N ARG A 102 6.07 -16.92 3.30
CA ARG A 102 5.59 -18.30 3.43
C ARG A 102 5.08 -18.87 2.11
N LYS A 103 4.41 -18.05 1.29
CA LYS A 103 3.93 -18.44 -0.04
C LYS A 103 5.00 -18.36 -1.14
N HIS A 104 6.26 -18.05 -0.81
CA HIS A 104 7.36 -17.90 -1.76
C HIS A 104 7.07 -16.89 -2.90
N ILE A 105 6.40 -15.79 -2.56
CA ILE A 105 6.09 -14.70 -3.50
C ILE A 105 7.37 -13.93 -3.87
N ASP A 106 7.58 -13.62 -5.15
CA ASP A 106 8.72 -12.82 -5.62
C ASP A 106 8.68 -11.36 -5.19
N TYR A 107 7.52 -10.73 -5.37
CA TYR A 107 7.31 -9.31 -5.13
C TYR A 107 6.03 -9.08 -4.31
N LEU A 108 6.15 -8.25 -3.29
CA LEU A 108 5.05 -7.74 -2.48
C LEU A 108 4.80 -6.29 -2.85
N PHE A 109 3.61 -5.99 -3.38
CA PHE A 109 3.16 -4.63 -3.61
C PHE A 109 2.17 -4.23 -2.52
N MET A 110 2.59 -3.39 -1.59
CA MET A 110 1.68 -2.80 -0.61
C MET A 110 0.94 -1.66 -1.31
N LEU A 111 -0.38 -1.71 -1.37
CA LEU A 111 -1.21 -0.70 -2.03
C LEU A 111 -2.33 -0.26 -1.08
N ASP A 112 -2.69 1.02 -1.13
CA ASP A 112 -3.76 1.56 -0.28
C ASP A 112 -4.98 1.83 -1.16
N ALA A 113 -6.16 1.64 -0.59
CA ALA A 113 -7.42 1.64 -1.34
C ALA A 113 -7.88 3.03 -1.83
N ASP A 114 -7.13 4.09 -1.54
CA ASP A 114 -7.32 5.44 -2.06
C ASP A 114 -6.30 5.82 -3.15
N ILE A 115 -5.47 4.88 -3.61
CA ILE A 115 -4.51 5.10 -4.69
C ILE A 115 -5.06 4.61 -6.03
N VAL A 116 -5.27 5.52 -6.97
CA VAL A 116 -5.70 5.19 -8.34
C VAL A 116 -4.48 5.00 -9.25
N LEU A 117 -4.31 3.79 -9.78
CA LEU A 117 -3.23 3.44 -10.70
C LEU A 117 -3.66 3.77 -12.15
N GLU A 118 -3.44 5.01 -12.57
CA GLU A 118 -3.79 5.45 -13.94
C GLU A 118 -2.89 4.82 -15.00
N ASN A 119 -1.60 4.64 -14.69
CA ASN A 119 -0.68 3.97 -15.60
C ASN A 119 -0.81 2.45 -15.47
N GLU A 120 -1.40 1.81 -16.48
CA GLU A 120 -1.64 0.37 -16.53
C GLU A 120 -0.33 -0.45 -16.48
N ASP A 121 0.79 0.11 -16.94
CA ASP A 121 2.11 -0.54 -16.94
C ASP A 121 2.88 -0.41 -15.61
N THR A 122 2.26 0.16 -14.56
CA THR A 122 2.93 0.43 -13.28
C THR A 122 3.67 -0.80 -12.72
N LEU A 123 3.05 -1.99 -12.75
CA LEU A 123 3.68 -3.20 -12.21
C LEU A 123 4.90 -3.64 -13.04
N ASN A 124 4.81 -3.58 -14.37
CA ASN A 124 5.94 -3.91 -15.26
C ASN A 124 7.12 -2.99 -14.96
N LEU A 125 6.87 -1.68 -14.94
CA LEU A 125 7.91 -0.66 -14.69
C LEU A 125 8.60 -0.86 -13.33
N LEU A 126 7.85 -1.19 -12.27
CA LEU A 126 8.42 -1.40 -10.94
C LEU A 126 9.23 -2.71 -10.85
N VAL A 127 8.78 -3.77 -11.52
CA VAL A 127 9.52 -5.04 -11.59
C VAL A 127 10.80 -4.88 -12.41
N ASP A 128 10.70 -4.25 -13.58
CA ASP A 128 11.81 -4.02 -14.52
C ASP A 128 12.90 -3.12 -13.93
N ALA A 129 12.52 -2.18 -13.05
CA ALA A 129 13.48 -1.35 -12.33
C ALA A 129 14.45 -2.18 -11.46
N ASN A 130 14.09 -3.42 -11.12
CA ASN A 130 14.95 -4.39 -10.44
C ASN A 130 15.64 -3.80 -9.20
N ARG A 131 14.81 -3.24 -8.30
CA ARG A 131 15.24 -2.70 -7.00
C ARG A 131 14.63 -3.52 -5.88
N THR A 132 15.36 -3.65 -4.77
CA THR A 132 14.88 -4.36 -3.58
C THR A 132 13.60 -3.73 -3.03
N VAL A 133 13.52 -2.40 -3.04
CA VAL A 133 12.32 -1.63 -2.67
C VAL A 133 12.21 -0.45 -3.63
N ILE A 134 11.02 -0.25 -4.20
CA ILE A 134 10.70 0.86 -5.10
C ILE A 134 9.24 1.29 -4.91
N SER A 135 8.95 2.57 -5.18
CA SER A 135 7.59 3.10 -5.19
C SER A 135 7.39 3.93 -6.46
N PRO A 136 6.24 3.83 -7.13
CA PRO A 136 5.82 4.87 -8.06
C PRO A 136 5.54 6.16 -7.27
N MET A 137 5.66 7.31 -7.92
CA MET A 137 5.31 8.60 -7.31
C MET A 137 3.84 8.90 -7.55
N PHE A 138 3.08 9.13 -6.49
CA PHE A 138 1.69 9.59 -6.53
C PHE A 138 1.62 11.05 -6.10
N LYS A 139 0.84 11.84 -6.82
CA LYS A 139 0.50 13.22 -6.46
C LYS A 139 -0.96 13.24 -6.01
N ALA A 140 -1.26 14.12 -5.06
CA ALA A 140 -2.66 14.44 -4.78
C ALA A 140 -3.33 14.99 -6.04
N VAL A 141 -4.64 14.75 -6.17
CA VAL A 141 -5.45 15.14 -7.33
C VAL A 141 -5.70 16.66 -7.35
N ASP A 142 -5.55 17.32 -6.20
CA ASP A 142 -5.68 18.78 -6.08
C ASP A 142 -4.35 19.49 -6.42
N ASP A 143 -4.40 20.83 -6.45
CA ASP A 143 -3.21 21.68 -6.64
C ASP A 143 -2.28 21.69 -5.41
N SER A 144 -2.50 20.80 -4.45
CA SER A 144 -1.62 20.68 -3.30
C SER A 144 -0.27 20.10 -3.72
N LYS A 145 0.69 20.22 -2.80
CA LYS A 145 2.04 19.66 -2.98
C LYS A 145 2.17 18.31 -2.29
N TYR A 146 1.06 17.71 -1.89
CA TYR A 146 1.08 16.41 -1.22
C TYR A 146 1.41 15.30 -2.21
N SER A 147 2.28 14.40 -1.77
CA SER A 147 2.69 13.21 -2.51
C SER A 147 2.99 12.09 -1.52
N ASN A 148 3.13 10.87 -2.04
CA ASN A 148 3.53 9.71 -1.25
C ASN A 148 5.04 9.69 -0.90
N PHE A 149 5.80 10.76 -1.18
CA PHE A 149 7.25 10.80 -0.96
C PHE A 149 7.71 12.06 -0.23
N TRP A 150 8.71 11.89 0.63
CA TRP A 150 9.36 12.96 1.37
C TRP A 150 10.80 13.12 0.89
N GLY A 151 11.16 14.32 0.43
CA GLY A 151 12.49 14.56 -0.14
C GLY A 151 13.59 14.89 0.86
N ALA A 152 13.25 15.21 2.11
CA ALA A 152 14.20 15.46 3.19
C ALA A 152 13.53 15.28 4.55
N MET A 153 14.32 14.90 5.55
CA MET A 153 13.93 14.87 6.96
C MET A 153 14.72 15.92 7.75
N SER A 154 14.14 16.48 8.81
CA SER A 154 14.85 17.33 9.76
C SER A 154 15.66 16.47 10.75
N GLU A 155 16.77 17.01 11.27
CA GLU A 155 17.67 16.30 12.20
C GLU A 155 16.98 15.85 13.49
N SER A 156 15.94 16.56 13.94
CA SER A 156 15.26 16.24 15.19
C SER A 156 14.27 15.09 15.08
N GLN A 157 13.93 14.61 13.87
CA GLN A 157 12.86 13.62 13.60
C GLN A 157 11.50 13.94 14.25
N LYS A 158 11.34 15.13 14.84
CA LYS A 158 10.18 15.52 15.67
C LYS A 158 9.22 16.46 14.94
N ASP A 159 9.66 17.09 13.85
CA ASP A 159 8.86 18.05 13.08
C ASP A 159 8.74 17.64 11.61
N TRP A 160 7.55 17.14 11.24
CA TRP A 160 7.16 16.57 9.94
C TRP A 160 6.87 17.61 8.85
N LYS A 161 7.71 18.63 8.68
CA LYS A 161 7.49 19.64 7.63
C LYS A 161 8.06 19.17 6.30
N GLN A 162 7.20 19.07 5.29
CA GLN A 162 7.54 18.77 3.89
C GLN A 162 8.55 19.82 3.40
N LYS A 163 9.86 19.53 3.44
CA LYS A 163 10.87 20.42 2.87
C LYS A 163 10.84 20.30 1.36
N LYS A 164 10.57 21.43 0.70
CA LYS A 164 10.45 21.62 -0.75
C LYS A 164 11.65 21.05 -1.50
N GLY A 165 11.50 19.90 -2.15
CA GLY A 165 12.42 19.41 -3.16
C GLY A 165 11.86 19.71 -4.55
N ARG A 166 12.38 20.76 -5.21
CA ARG A 166 12.04 21.08 -6.61
C ARG A 166 12.58 20.03 -7.61
N ASP A 167 13.48 19.14 -7.17
CA ASP A 167 14.25 18.26 -8.05
C ASP A 167 13.79 16.80 -8.11
N LEU A 168 12.88 16.36 -7.23
CA LEU A 168 12.30 15.01 -7.30
C LEU A 168 11.27 14.85 -8.43
N GLN A 169 10.81 15.96 -9.01
CA GLN A 169 9.75 15.98 -10.01
C GLN A 169 10.21 15.59 -11.42
N LYS A 170 11.52 15.38 -11.63
CA LYS A 170 12.11 15.12 -12.96
C LYS A 170 12.56 13.68 -13.21
N HIS A 171 12.51 12.79 -12.22
CA HIS A 171 12.93 11.40 -12.38
C HIS A 171 11.87 10.44 -11.84
N SER A 172 11.28 9.65 -12.74
CA SER A 172 10.23 8.65 -12.51
C SER A 172 10.68 7.44 -11.67
N VAL A 173 11.78 7.55 -10.93
CA VAL A 173 12.32 6.49 -10.08
C VAL A 173 12.93 7.14 -8.84
N ALA A 174 12.16 7.21 -7.75
CA ALA A 174 12.73 7.45 -6.44
C ALA A 174 13.20 6.11 -5.87
N ALA A 175 14.48 5.79 -6.05
CA ALA A 175 15.12 4.75 -5.24
C ALA A 175 15.14 5.21 -3.78
N PRO A 176 14.90 4.34 -2.79
CA PRO A 176 14.98 4.74 -1.40
C PRO A 176 16.42 5.16 -1.08
N THR A 177 16.60 6.45 -0.80
CA THR A 177 17.82 6.95 -0.17
C THR A 177 18.01 6.18 1.14
N ALA A 178 19.23 5.69 1.38
CA ALA A 178 19.57 4.90 2.56
C ALA A 178 19.04 5.58 3.84
N ILE A 179 18.13 4.89 4.54
CA ILE A 179 17.64 5.33 5.86
C ILE A 179 18.68 4.87 6.88
N PRO A 180 19.32 5.78 7.65
CA PRO A 180 20.27 5.39 8.69
C PRO A 180 19.57 4.50 9.73
N GLN A 181 20.19 3.39 10.08
CA GLN A 181 19.78 2.60 11.24
C GLN A 181 20.13 3.40 12.50
N THR A 182 19.13 3.71 13.34
CA THR A 182 19.37 4.24 14.69
C THR A 182 19.09 3.16 15.75
N PRO A 183 19.94 3.05 16.77
CA PRO A 183 19.70 2.20 17.93
C PRO A 183 18.66 2.89 18.83
N ASN A 184 17.67 2.11 19.27
CA ASN A 184 16.52 2.47 20.11
C ASN A 184 15.31 3.16 19.45
N THR A 185 14.20 2.41 19.47
CA THR A 185 12.80 2.78 19.23
C THR A 185 12.43 3.25 17.81
N LYS A 186 12.16 2.21 17.01
CA LYS A 186 11.58 2.15 15.66
C LYS A 186 10.24 2.89 15.55
N HIS A 187 9.98 3.60 14.45
CA HIS A 187 8.70 3.50 13.70
C HIS A 187 8.94 3.76 12.21
N ARG A 188 8.53 2.79 11.38
CA ARG A 188 8.87 2.67 9.95
C ARG A 188 7.56 2.71 9.16
N THR A 189 7.30 3.80 8.43
CA THR A 189 6.17 3.88 7.48
C THR A 189 6.63 3.41 6.11
N ASP A 190 6.33 2.16 5.77
CA ASP A 190 6.45 1.61 4.42
C ASP A 190 5.09 1.75 3.72
N THR A 191 4.85 2.90 3.08
CA THR A 191 3.62 3.14 2.31
C THR A 191 3.87 3.02 0.81
N HIS A 192 2.97 2.29 0.14
CA HIS A 192 2.83 2.10 -1.31
C HIS A 192 4.05 1.59 -2.11
N ARG A 193 4.75 0.57 -1.61
CA ARG A 193 6.01 0.08 -2.20
C ARG A 193 5.90 -1.32 -2.79
N LEU A 194 6.56 -1.52 -3.93
CA LEU A 194 6.94 -2.85 -4.40
C LEU A 194 8.24 -3.24 -3.70
N ARG A 195 8.23 -4.39 -3.05
CA ARG A 195 9.39 -4.98 -2.41
C ARG A 195 9.69 -6.33 -3.04
N ARG A 196 10.93 -6.51 -3.49
CA ARG A 196 11.47 -7.81 -3.84
C ARG A 196 11.71 -8.61 -2.55
N ILE A 197 11.13 -9.79 -2.48
CA ILE A 197 11.22 -10.69 -1.32
C ILE A 197 12.39 -11.67 -1.47
N ARG A 198 12.76 -12.01 -2.71
CA ARG A 198 13.85 -12.96 -3.02
C ARG A 198 15.05 -12.25 -3.63
N ASP A 199 16.12 -12.08 -2.86
CA ASP A 199 17.46 -11.77 -3.37
C ASP A 199 18.36 -12.99 -3.11
N LYS A 200 18.64 -13.75 -4.18
CA LYS A 200 19.71 -14.77 -4.37
C LYS A 200 20.16 -15.60 -3.15
N GLU A 201 19.60 -16.80 -3.01
CA GLU A 201 20.23 -17.95 -2.31
C GLU A 201 21.07 -18.84 -3.25
N HIS A 202 21.57 -18.29 -4.36
CA HIS A 202 22.55 -18.98 -5.20
C HIS A 202 23.77 -18.09 -5.39
N GLN A 203 24.71 -18.23 -4.46
CA GLN A 203 26.15 -18.14 -4.69
C GLN A 203 26.87 -19.01 -3.66
#